data_AF-A0A9R0YQK8-F1
#
_entry.id   AF-A0A9R0YQK8-F1
#
_cell.length_a   1.000
_cell.length_b   1.000
_cell.length_c   1.000
_cell.angle_alpha   90.00
_cell.angle_beta   90.00
_cell.angle_gamma   90.00
#
_symmetry.space_group_name_H-M   'P 1'
#
loop_
_entity.id
_entity.type
_entity.pdbx_description
1 polymer ?
#
loop_
_entity_poly.entity_id
_entity_poly.type
_entity_poly.pdbx_seq_one_letter_code
_entity_poly.pdbx_strand_id
1 'polypeptide(L)'
;MASENLFSWLKDDVLRRPTYSRFCALLDNYNPRQGYKELVTQQDKNEEAAFIEEIARSAPIKFLHRYLVLKGITSQDQKDFTKMLASLWFDLYGRGGCSGSSSAFEHVFVGEIKGRCRGEHEVTDFHNWTQFYLEESKGNVDYQGYIFPKKYGDHPDSQTQLLTIQFEWHGLLKSVSSTLIGVSPEFEIALYTRCFFAGEDNNHVHVGPYAINIKCYRMGVNKIGSAFPVAEH
;
A
#
# COMPACT_ATOMS: atom_id res chain seq x y z
N MET A 1 -4.52 -9.65 -23.62
CA MET A 1 -3.31 -9.01 -23.10
C MET A 1 -3.26 -7.61 -23.67
N ALA A 2 -3.00 -6.62 -22.83
CA ALA A 2 -2.75 -5.26 -23.30
C ALA A 2 -1.42 -5.23 -24.05
N SER A 3 -1.32 -4.38 -25.07
CA SER A 3 -0.09 -4.20 -25.85
C SER A 3 0.77 -3.02 -25.36
N GLU A 4 0.26 -2.28 -24.39
CA GLU A 4 0.85 -1.05 -23.86
C GLU A 4 0.88 -1.10 -22.34
N ASN A 5 1.79 -0.33 -21.75
CA ASN A 5 1.86 -0.09 -20.31
C ASN A 5 0.58 0.59 -19.80
N LEU A 6 0.27 0.39 -18.52
CA LEU A 6 -0.82 1.12 -17.86
C LEU A 6 -0.50 2.62 -17.78
N PHE A 7 0.73 2.97 -17.42
CA PHE A 7 1.17 4.36 -17.33
C PHE A 7 1.94 4.77 -18.59
N SER A 8 1.34 5.67 -19.37
CA SER A 8 2.00 6.26 -20.55
C SER A 8 3.04 7.33 -20.16
N TRP A 9 2.78 8.09 -19.10
CA TRP A 9 3.71 9.06 -18.52
C TRP A 9 3.30 9.44 -17.10
N LEU A 10 4.26 9.94 -16.32
CA LEU A 10 4.03 10.67 -15.08
C LEU A 10 4.85 11.96 -15.15
N LYS A 11 4.28 13.08 -14.70
CA LYS A 11 5.02 14.35 -14.71
C LYS A 11 6.27 14.23 -13.83
N ASP A 12 7.43 14.62 -14.36
CA ASP A 12 8.74 14.46 -13.71
C ASP A 12 8.83 15.04 -12.28
N ASP A 13 8.02 16.06 -11.97
CA ASP A 13 8.03 16.72 -10.66
C ASP A 13 7.20 15.99 -9.60
N VAL A 14 6.33 15.03 -9.97
CA VAL A 14 5.45 14.34 -9.01
C VAL A 14 6.27 13.54 -8.01
N LEU A 15 7.18 12.67 -8.49
CA LEU A 15 8.03 11.86 -7.61
C LEU A 15 9.09 12.68 -6.87
N ARG A 16 9.36 13.91 -7.31
CA ARG A 16 10.24 14.86 -6.61
C ARG A 16 9.56 15.62 -5.49
N ARG A 17 8.21 15.57 -5.38
CA ARG A 17 7.51 16.18 -4.25
C ARG A 17 7.93 15.47 -2.96
N PRO A 18 8.05 16.20 -1.82
CA PRO A 18 8.60 15.65 -0.59
C PRO A 18 8.01 14.31 -0.17
N THR A 19 6.68 14.19 -0.04
CA THR A 19 6.00 12.94 0.30
C THR A 19 6.38 11.78 -0.63
N TYR A 20 6.27 11.97 -1.95
CA TYR A 20 6.53 10.91 -2.91
C TYR A 20 8.00 10.51 -2.92
N SER A 21 8.92 11.48 -2.86
CA SER A 21 10.36 11.19 -2.81
C SER A 21 10.73 10.37 -1.58
N ARG A 22 10.16 10.68 -0.40
CA ARG A 22 10.36 9.88 0.82
C ARG A 22 9.74 8.50 0.70
N PHE A 23 8.55 8.40 0.11
CA PHE A 23 7.87 7.12 -0.10
C PHE A 23 8.63 6.22 -1.08
N CYS A 24 9.15 6.76 -2.18
CA CYS A 24 9.97 6.02 -3.14
C CYS A 24 11.27 5.51 -2.51
N ALA A 25 11.93 6.32 -1.66
CA ALA A 25 13.11 5.87 -0.93
C ALA A 25 12.81 4.64 -0.06
N LEU A 26 11.65 4.62 0.62
CA LEU A 26 11.21 3.45 1.37
C LEU A 26 11.01 2.24 0.43
N LEU A 27 10.28 2.40 -0.67
CA LEU A 27 10.01 1.30 -1.61
C LEU A 27 11.28 0.65 -2.16
N ASP A 28 12.32 1.45 -2.44
CA ASP A 28 13.58 0.97 -3.00
C ASP A 28 14.43 0.15 -2.01
N ASN A 29 14.12 0.18 -0.70
CA ASN A 29 14.85 -0.60 0.31
C ASN A 29 14.47 -2.10 0.32
N TYR A 30 13.33 -2.46 -0.28
CA TYR A 30 12.71 -3.76 -0.05
C TYR A 30 12.98 -4.76 -1.17
N ASN A 31 13.18 -6.03 -0.80
CA ASN A 31 13.29 -7.13 -1.74
C ASN A 31 11.94 -7.85 -1.87
N PRO A 32 11.39 -8.01 -3.09
CA PRO A 32 10.07 -8.60 -3.26
C PRO A 32 9.99 -10.10 -2.89
N ARG A 33 11.12 -10.80 -2.72
CA ARG A 33 11.16 -12.23 -2.41
C ARG A 33 11.10 -12.48 -0.91
N GLN A 34 10.08 -13.23 -0.48
CA GLN A 34 9.90 -13.61 0.92
C GLN A 34 11.07 -14.48 1.45
N GLY A 35 11.50 -14.23 2.69
CA GLY A 35 12.43 -15.11 3.43
C GLY A 35 13.88 -14.64 3.51
N TYR A 36 14.22 -13.53 2.85
CA TYR A 36 15.46 -12.82 3.16
C TYR A 36 15.28 -12.05 4.47
N LYS A 37 16.23 -12.19 5.40
CA LYS A 37 16.25 -11.40 6.61
C LYS A 37 16.66 -9.98 6.24
N GLU A 38 15.73 -9.04 6.32
CA GLU A 38 16.05 -7.63 6.12
C GLU A 38 16.94 -7.14 7.26
N LEU A 39 18.11 -6.62 6.90
CA LEU A 39 19.01 -5.97 7.82
C LEU A 39 18.62 -4.49 7.86
N VAL A 40 17.76 -4.12 8.81
CA VAL A 40 17.39 -2.72 9.01
C VAL A 40 18.63 -1.90 9.34
N THR A 41 19.02 -1.05 8.40
CA THR A 41 20.16 -0.16 8.54
C THR A 41 19.78 1.11 9.30
N GLN A 42 20.78 1.91 9.67
CA GLN A 42 20.50 3.23 10.24
C GLN A 42 19.91 4.19 9.19
N GLN A 43 20.20 3.98 7.91
CA GLN A 43 19.64 4.76 6.83
C GLN A 43 18.13 4.52 6.70
N ASP A 44 17.70 3.25 6.72
CA ASP A 44 16.29 2.86 6.61
C ASP A 44 15.48 3.54 7.72
N LYS A 45 15.96 3.49 8.97
CA LYS A 45 15.31 4.18 10.11
C LYS A 45 15.21 5.70 9.93
N ASN A 46 16.20 6.31 9.29
CA ASN A 46 16.18 7.74 9.02
C ASN A 46 15.17 8.07 7.93
N GLU A 47 15.03 7.20 6.92
CA GLU A 47 14.04 7.35 5.84
C GLU A 47 12.61 7.15 6.35
N GLU A 48 12.39 6.15 7.20
CA GLU A 48 11.12 5.91 7.90
C GLU A 48 10.72 7.14 8.73
N ALA A 49 11.64 7.65 9.55
CA ALA A 49 11.40 8.84 10.36
C ALA A 49 11.10 10.08 9.49
N ALA A 50 11.85 10.29 8.41
CA ALA A 50 11.65 11.41 7.50
C ALA A 50 10.30 11.31 6.76
N PHE A 51 9.87 10.11 6.38
CA PHE A 51 8.56 9.89 5.78
C PHE A 51 7.43 10.20 6.77
N ILE A 52 7.50 9.66 7.99
CA ILE A 52 6.49 9.93 9.04
C ILE A 52 6.40 11.43 9.34
N GLU A 53 7.54 12.11 9.47
CA GLU A 53 7.59 13.55 9.72
C GLU A 53 6.94 14.34 8.57
N GLU A 54 7.21 13.95 7.33
CA GLU A 54 6.64 14.61 6.16
C GLU A 54 5.11 14.44 6.10
N ILE A 55 4.62 13.21 6.18
CA ILE A 55 3.18 12.94 6.08
C ILE A 55 2.41 13.48 7.29
N ALA A 56 3.02 13.59 8.47
CA ALA A 56 2.37 14.14 9.67
C ALA A 56 1.90 15.59 9.48
N ARG A 57 2.50 16.34 8.54
CA ARG A 57 2.11 17.72 8.23
C ARG A 57 0.89 17.80 7.29
N SER A 58 0.54 16.70 6.63
CA SER A 58 -0.54 16.64 5.64
C SER A 58 -1.94 16.69 6.26
N ALA A 59 -2.94 17.09 5.46
CA ALA A 59 -4.34 17.12 5.91
C ALA A 59 -4.92 15.73 6.23
N PRO A 60 -4.70 14.65 5.43
CA PRO A 60 -5.21 13.32 5.75
C PRO A 60 -4.71 12.79 7.10
N ILE A 61 -3.42 12.96 7.41
CA ILE A 61 -2.84 12.48 8.67
C ILE A 61 -3.28 13.33 9.87
N LYS A 62 -3.40 14.64 9.70
CA LYS A 62 -4.00 15.51 10.73
C LYS A 62 -5.46 15.14 11.02
N PHE A 63 -6.22 14.76 9.99
CA PHE A 63 -7.58 14.26 10.17
C PHE A 63 -7.59 12.93 10.94
N LEU A 64 -6.75 11.97 10.53
CA LEU A 64 -6.58 10.69 11.22
C LEU A 64 -6.27 10.89 12.71
N HIS A 65 -5.29 11.75 13.03
CA HIS A 65 -4.90 12.01 14.43
C HIS A 65 -6.08 12.52 15.25
N ARG A 66 -6.81 13.54 14.76
CA ARG A 66 -8.02 14.05 15.44
C ARG A 66 -9.08 12.97 15.62
N TYR A 67 -9.29 12.14 14.60
CA TYR A 67 -10.27 11.05 14.65
C TYR A 67 -9.90 10.02 15.72
N LEU A 68 -8.64 9.58 15.78
CA LEU A 68 -8.18 8.61 16.77
C LEU A 68 -8.18 9.16 18.20
N VAL A 69 -7.90 10.45 18.36
CA VAL A 69 -8.08 11.16 19.65
C VAL A 69 -9.54 11.11 20.09
N LEU A 70 -10.49 11.45 19.20
CA LEU A 70 -11.92 11.40 19.50
C LEU A 70 -12.41 9.98 19.84
N LYS A 71 -11.76 8.95 19.31
CA LYS A 71 -12.03 7.54 19.63
C LYS A 71 -11.31 7.06 20.90
N GLY A 72 -10.49 7.88 21.54
CA GLY A 72 -9.72 7.52 22.74
C GLY A 72 -8.58 6.53 22.47
N ILE A 73 -8.11 6.43 21.21
CA ILE A 73 -7.09 5.45 20.78
C ILE A 73 -5.68 6.01 20.95
N THR A 74 -5.51 7.32 20.80
CA THR A 74 -4.21 8.00 20.94
C THR A 74 -4.38 9.33 21.68
N SER A 75 -3.28 9.86 22.22
CA SER A 75 -3.27 11.14 22.93
C SER A 75 -3.33 12.32 21.94
N GLN A 76 -3.65 13.51 22.46
CA GLN A 76 -3.56 14.75 21.68
C GLN A 76 -2.12 15.14 21.34
N ASP A 77 -1.12 14.50 21.95
CA ASP A 77 0.28 14.79 21.71
C ASP A 77 0.71 14.28 20.33
N GLN A 78 1.23 15.19 19.51
CA GLN A 78 1.65 14.88 18.15
C GLN A 78 2.82 13.90 18.11
N LYS A 79 3.75 13.97 19.07
CA LYS A 79 4.92 13.08 19.12
C LYS A 79 4.49 11.65 19.43
N ASP A 80 3.59 11.47 20.39
CA ASP A 80 3.02 10.16 20.72
C ASP A 80 2.30 9.56 19.52
N PHE A 81 1.50 10.36 18.81
CA PHE A 81 0.83 9.92 17.59
C PHE A 81 1.82 9.51 16.50
N THR A 82 2.86 10.31 16.23
CA THR A 82 3.86 9.94 15.21
C THR A 82 4.67 8.70 15.58
N LYS A 83 4.96 8.49 16.88
CA LYS A 83 5.61 7.26 17.36
C LYS A 83 4.72 6.04 17.17
N MET A 84 3.44 6.17 17.50
CA MET A 84 2.45 5.11 17.28
C MET A 84 2.33 4.78 15.79
N LEU A 85 2.25 5.80 14.93
CA LEU A 85 2.16 5.61 13.49
C LEU A 85 3.42 4.93 12.93
N ALA A 86 4.61 5.37 13.35
CA ALA A 86 5.87 4.74 12.97
C ALA A 86 5.93 3.26 13.41
N SER A 87 5.60 2.99 14.68
CA SER A 87 5.58 1.62 15.23
C SER A 87 4.56 0.71 14.53
N LEU A 88 3.40 1.25 14.15
CA LEU A 88 2.39 0.49 13.43
C LEU A 88 2.88 0.06 12.05
N TRP A 89 3.53 0.96 11.32
CA TRP A 89 3.89 0.76 9.92
C TRP A 89 5.26 0.09 9.72
N PHE A 90 6.23 0.36 10.58
CA PHE A 90 7.64 -0.01 10.35
C PHE A 90 8.22 -1.00 11.37
N ASP A 91 7.61 -1.19 12.55
CA ASP A 91 8.13 -2.19 13.48
C ASP A 91 8.00 -3.59 12.89
N LEU A 92 9.14 -4.24 12.71
CA LEU A 92 9.21 -5.61 12.23
C LEU A 92 8.55 -6.61 13.18
N TYR A 93 7.88 -7.61 12.62
CA TYR A 93 7.35 -8.76 13.35
C TYR A 93 7.59 -10.05 12.60
N GLY A 94 7.79 -11.15 13.33
CA GLY A 94 8.06 -12.47 12.76
C GLY A 94 6.80 -13.16 12.26
N ARG A 95 6.89 -13.79 11.09
CA ARG A 95 5.86 -14.71 10.58
C ARG A 95 6.18 -16.12 11.06
N GLY A 96 5.41 -16.66 12.00
CA GLY A 96 5.66 -17.99 12.57
C GLY A 96 5.95 -19.04 11.48
N GLY A 97 7.10 -19.72 11.60
CA GLY A 97 7.50 -20.83 10.72
C GLY A 97 8.60 -20.52 9.68
N CYS A 98 8.83 -19.26 9.29
CA CYS A 98 9.94 -18.87 8.41
C CYS A 98 10.64 -17.62 8.96
N SER A 99 11.97 -17.63 9.02
CA SER A 99 12.87 -16.68 9.71
C SER A 99 12.91 -15.23 9.18
N GLY A 100 11.87 -14.78 8.48
CA GLY A 100 11.73 -13.40 8.01
C GLY A 100 10.96 -12.54 9.02
N SER A 101 11.52 -11.38 9.35
CA SER A 101 10.83 -10.30 10.05
C SER A 101 10.42 -9.26 9.01
N SER A 102 9.16 -8.88 8.98
CA SER A 102 8.61 -7.95 7.98
C SER A 102 7.76 -6.87 8.65
N SER A 103 7.56 -5.75 7.96
CA SER A 103 6.74 -4.63 8.42
C SER A 103 5.36 -4.58 7.73
N ALA A 104 4.46 -3.77 8.27
CA ALA A 104 3.18 -3.51 7.62
C ALA A 104 3.36 -2.72 6.32
N PHE A 105 4.35 -1.82 6.27
CA PHE A 105 4.68 -1.04 5.09
C PHE A 105 5.01 -1.96 3.90
N GLU A 106 5.88 -2.95 4.12
CA GLU A 106 6.24 -3.96 3.10
C GLU A 106 5.01 -4.64 2.53
N HIS A 107 4.15 -5.18 3.40
CA HIS A 107 2.99 -5.95 2.95
C HIS A 107 1.99 -5.10 2.18
N VAL A 108 1.74 -3.88 2.64
CA VAL A 108 0.70 -3.03 2.06
C VAL A 108 1.17 -2.36 0.78
N PHE A 109 2.39 -1.82 0.76
CA PHE A 109 2.85 -0.93 -0.30
C PHE A 109 3.85 -1.54 -1.28
N VAL A 110 4.68 -2.49 -0.86
CA VAL A 110 5.70 -3.11 -1.74
C VAL A 110 5.11 -4.29 -2.50
N GLY A 111 4.36 -5.15 -1.81
CA GLY A 111 3.91 -6.44 -2.34
C GLY A 111 4.95 -7.54 -2.12
N GLU A 112 4.51 -8.79 -2.21
CA GLU A 112 5.35 -9.96 -1.90
C GLU A 112 5.19 -11.08 -2.93
N ILE A 113 6.32 -11.70 -3.29
CA ILE A 113 6.34 -12.98 -4.00
C ILE A 113 6.50 -14.08 -2.95
N LYS A 114 5.40 -14.80 -2.69
CA LYS A 114 5.41 -15.93 -1.75
C LYS A 114 5.76 -17.22 -2.50
N GLY A 115 6.79 -17.91 -2.02
CA GLY A 115 7.06 -19.29 -2.41
C GLY A 115 6.12 -20.22 -1.65
N ARG A 116 5.24 -20.94 -2.34
CA ARG A 116 4.42 -22.00 -1.73
C ARG A 116 5.26 -23.27 -1.58
N CYS A 117 4.92 -24.11 -0.59
CA CYS A 117 5.59 -25.38 -0.31
C CYS A 117 5.57 -26.41 -1.48
N ARG A 118 4.92 -26.10 -2.61
CA ARG A 118 4.84 -26.94 -3.81
C ARG A 118 5.67 -26.42 -5.00
N GLY A 119 6.51 -25.40 -4.80
CA GLY A 119 7.31 -24.80 -5.88
C GLY A 119 6.54 -23.78 -6.74
N GLU A 120 5.29 -23.49 -6.40
CA GLU A 120 4.51 -22.42 -7.02
C GLU A 120 4.82 -21.09 -6.34
N HIS A 121 5.06 -20.05 -7.13
CA HIS A 121 5.20 -18.69 -6.63
C HIS A 121 3.94 -17.89 -6.94
N GLU A 122 3.48 -17.10 -5.98
CA GLU A 122 2.31 -16.25 -6.14
C GLU A 122 2.67 -14.82 -5.73
N VAL A 123 2.17 -13.85 -6.51
CA VAL A 123 2.20 -12.44 -6.14
C VAL A 123 1.04 -12.16 -5.19
N THR A 124 1.37 -11.91 -3.94
CA THR A 124 0.40 -11.47 -2.93
C THR A 124 0.62 -10.01 -2.59
N ASP A 125 -0.47 -9.34 -2.20
CA ASP A 125 -0.47 -7.89 -2.02
C ASP A 125 -0.02 -7.20 -3.33
N PHE A 126 0.59 -6.00 -3.32
CA PHE A 126 0.84 -5.19 -4.52
C PHE A 126 -0.43 -4.53 -5.10
N HIS A 127 -0.83 -3.45 -4.43
CA HIS A 127 -2.03 -2.65 -4.75
C HIS A 127 -1.74 -1.14 -4.89
N ASN A 128 -0.49 -0.71 -4.66
CA ASN A 128 -0.14 0.70 -4.67
C ASN A 128 0.29 1.16 -6.07
N TRP A 129 -0.31 2.26 -6.55
CA TRP A 129 -0.07 2.75 -7.90
C TRP A 129 1.34 3.32 -8.09
N THR A 130 1.96 3.88 -7.05
CA THR A 130 3.32 4.42 -7.14
C THR A 130 4.33 3.26 -7.29
N GLN A 131 4.18 2.20 -6.48
CA GLN A 131 4.96 0.98 -6.65
C GLN A 131 4.74 0.36 -8.02
N PHE A 132 3.50 0.32 -8.51
CA PHE A 132 3.19 -0.21 -9.84
C PHE A 132 3.92 0.59 -10.92
N TYR A 133 3.80 1.91 -10.88
CA TYR A 133 4.47 2.80 -11.82
C TYR A 133 6.00 2.59 -11.83
N LEU A 134 6.62 2.49 -10.66
CA LEU A 134 8.06 2.27 -10.55
C LEU A 134 8.47 0.92 -11.13
N GLU A 135 7.78 -0.16 -10.79
CA GLU A 135 8.10 -1.50 -11.28
C GLU A 135 7.79 -1.68 -12.77
N GLU A 136 6.74 -1.05 -13.29
CA GLU A 136 6.45 -1.01 -14.73
C GLU A 136 7.55 -0.23 -15.48
N SER A 137 8.02 0.90 -14.92
CA SER A 137 9.14 1.67 -15.51
C SER A 137 10.47 0.91 -15.53
N LYS A 138 10.66 -0.03 -14.59
CA LYS A 138 11.82 -0.93 -14.52
C LYS A 138 11.67 -2.14 -15.46
N GLY A 139 10.50 -2.36 -16.07
CA GLY A 139 10.18 -3.53 -16.89
C GLY A 139 9.92 -4.80 -16.05
N ASN A 140 9.69 -4.66 -14.75
CA ASN A 140 9.39 -5.77 -13.86
C ASN A 140 7.91 -6.13 -13.84
N VAL A 141 7.04 -5.17 -14.16
CA VAL A 141 5.59 -5.36 -14.28
C VAL A 141 5.16 -5.36 -15.74
N ASP A 142 4.35 -6.33 -16.13
CA ASP A 142 3.70 -6.42 -17.43
C ASP A 142 2.17 -6.34 -17.28
N TYR A 143 1.60 -5.21 -17.67
CA TYR A 143 0.17 -4.94 -17.57
C TYR A 143 -0.64 -5.78 -18.56
N GLN A 144 -1.62 -6.55 -18.08
CA GLN A 144 -2.41 -7.48 -18.90
C GLN A 144 -3.78 -6.94 -19.31
N GLY A 145 -4.28 -5.89 -18.66
CA GLY A 145 -5.58 -5.28 -18.95
C GLY A 145 -6.40 -4.94 -17.68
N TYR A 146 -7.46 -4.18 -17.87
CA TYR A 146 -8.45 -3.90 -16.82
C TYR A 146 -9.48 -5.01 -16.74
N ILE A 147 -10.04 -5.18 -15.55
CA ILE A 147 -11.16 -6.07 -15.27
C ILE A 147 -12.38 -5.20 -15.04
N PHE A 148 -13.32 -5.26 -15.97
CA PHE A 148 -14.52 -4.43 -15.89
C PHE A 148 -15.42 -4.83 -14.72
N PRO A 149 -16.03 -3.85 -14.03
CA PRO A 149 -17.12 -4.12 -13.11
C PRO A 149 -18.25 -4.85 -13.84
N LYS A 150 -18.98 -5.72 -13.13
CA LYS A 150 -20.10 -6.47 -13.74
C LYS A 150 -21.30 -5.58 -14.11
N LYS A 151 -21.37 -4.33 -13.63
CA LYS A 151 -22.42 -3.38 -14.00
C LYS A 151 -22.14 -2.85 -15.42
N TYR A 152 -23.04 -3.17 -16.36
CA TYR A 152 -23.01 -2.67 -17.74
C TYR A 152 -22.98 -1.13 -17.76
N GLY A 153 -21.96 -0.54 -18.41
CA GLY A 153 -21.91 0.89 -18.75
C GLY A 153 -20.75 1.68 -18.15
N ASP A 154 -20.13 1.22 -17.07
CA ASP A 154 -18.96 1.88 -16.47
C ASP A 154 -17.66 1.33 -17.06
N HIS A 155 -17.27 1.88 -18.22
CA HIS A 155 -15.92 1.70 -18.74
C HIS A 155 -15.00 2.72 -18.06
N PRO A 156 -13.92 2.30 -17.39
CA PRO A 156 -12.95 3.24 -16.85
C PRO A 156 -12.39 4.10 -17.98
N ASP A 157 -12.37 5.40 -17.75
CA ASP A 157 -11.75 6.38 -18.63
C ASP A 157 -10.42 6.89 -18.02
N SER A 158 -9.78 7.84 -18.70
CA SER A 158 -8.52 8.45 -18.25
C SER A 158 -8.61 9.20 -16.91
N GLN A 159 -9.82 9.45 -16.39
CA GLN A 159 -10.05 10.16 -15.13
C GLN A 159 -10.44 9.19 -14.00
N THR A 160 -10.55 7.90 -14.28
CA THR A 160 -10.95 6.91 -13.30
C THR A 160 -9.83 6.65 -12.29
N GLN A 161 -10.09 6.92 -11.01
CA GLN A 161 -9.10 6.82 -9.94
C GLN A 161 -9.16 5.51 -9.15
N LEU A 162 -10.03 4.57 -9.54
CA LEU A 162 -10.06 3.22 -9.00
C LEU A 162 -10.12 2.23 -10.17
N LEU A 163 -9.06 1.45 -10.33
CA LEU A 163 -8.98 0.44 -11.38
C LEU A 163 -8.85 -0.94 -10.76
N THR A 164 -9.52 -1.93 -11.37
CA THR A 164 -9.21 -3.33 -11.14
C THR A 164 -8.42 -3.83 -12.33
N ILE A 165 -7.19 -4.28 -12.10
CA ILE A 165 -6.22 -4.62 -13.14
C ILE A 165 -5.66 -6.04 -12.93
N GLN A 166 -5.19 -6.61 -14.03
CA GLN A 166 -4.41 -7.84 -14.08
C GLN A 166 -3.01 -7.49 -14.58
N PHE A 167 -1.98 -8.11 -14.02
CA PHE A 167 -0.60 -7.90 -14.43
C PHE A 167 0.29 -9.08 -14.06
N GLU A 168 1.44 -9.19 -14.70
CA GLU A 168 2.53 -10.04 -14.23
C GLU A 168 3.58 -9.20 -13.49
N TRP A 169 4.19 -9.75 -12.44
CA TRP A 169 5.34 -9.14 -11.77
C TRP A 169 6.47 -10.15 -11.70
N HIS A 170 7.60 -9.82 -12.31
CA HIS A 170 8.72 -10.74 -12.52
C HIS A 170 8.28 -12.07 -13.17
N GLY A 171 7.35 -12.00 -14.14
CA GLY A 171 6.79 -13.16 -14.85
C GLY A 171 5.80 -14.01 -14.05
N LEU A 172 5.37 -13.54 -12.87
CA LEU A 172 4.34 -14.20 -12.05
C LEU A 172 3.02 -13.46 -12.15
N LEU A 173 1.97 -14.17 -12.53
CA LEU A 173 0.66 -13.59 -12.73
C LEU A 173 -0.01 -13.19 -11.40
N LYS A 174 -0.44 -11.93 -11.31
CA LYS A 174 -1.45 -11.46 -10.36
C LYS A 174 -2.78 -11.28 -11.10
N SER A 175 -3.74 -12.15 -10.81
CA SER A 175 -5.00 -12.24 -11.55
C SER A 175 -5.93 -11.03 -11.34
N VAL A 176 -5.94 -10.45 -10.13
CA VAL A 176 -6.83 -9.34 -9.76
C VAL A 176 -6.12 -8.43 -8.75
N SER A 177 -6.07 -7.14 -9.04
CA SER A 177 -5.67 -6.08 -8.11
C SER A 177 -6.55 -4.86 -8.28
N SER A 178 -7.29 -4.46 -7.25
CA SER A 178 -7.90 -3.13 -7.22
C SER A 178 -6.88 -2.13 -6.67
N THR A 179 -6.70 -1.02 -7.37
CA THR A 179 -5.67 0.00 -7.11
C THR A 179 -6.29 1.39 -7.19
N LEU A 180 -6.00 2.23 -6.19
CA LEU A 180 -6.34 3.66 -6.22
C LEU A 180 -5.28 4.42 -7.01
N ILE A 181 -5.67 5.09 -8.09
CA ILE A 181 -4.75 5.77 -9.02
C ILE A 181 -4.66 7.25 -8.66
N GLY A 182 -3.44 7.75 -8.55
CA GLY A 182 -3.15 9.18 -8.34
C GLY A 182 -3.39 9.69 -6.91
N VAL A 183 -3.77 8.80 -5.98
CA VAL A 183 -3.84 9.13 -4.55
C VAL A 183 -2.44 9.34 -3.96
N SER A 184 -2.35 10.07 -2.86
CA SER A 184 -1.07 10.31 -2.20
C SER A 184 -0.77 9.22 -1.15
N PRO A 185 0.51 8.89 -0.87
CA PRO A 185 0.86 7.89 0.14
C PRO A 185 0.22 8.14 1.50
N GLU A 186 0.16 9.40 1.94
CA GLU A 186 -0.47 9.79 3.20
C GLU A 186 -1.99 9.57 3.23
N PHE A 187 -2.66 9.55 2.07
CA PHE A 187 -4.08 9.23 1.99
C PHE A 187 -4.32 7.74 2.27
N GLU A 188 -3.56 6.85 1.63
CA GLU A 188 -3.65 5.40 1.86
C GLU A 188 -3.21 5.03 3.29
N ILE A 189 -2.10 5.59 3.78
CA ILE A 189 -1.67 5.44 5.18
C ILE A 189 -2.80 5.86 6.13
N ALA A 190 -3.42 7.02 5.91
CA ALA A 190 -4.50 7.51 6.77
C ALA A 190 -5.72 6.58 6.76
N LEU A 191 -6.14 6.14 5.56
CA LEU A 191 -7.30 5.29 5.36
C LEU A 191 -7.11 3.92 6.02
N TYR A 192 -5.97 3.26 5.76
CA TYR A 192 -5.68 1.92 6.29
C TYR A 192 -5.45 1.95 7.80
N THR A 193 -4.76 2.97 8.32
CA THR A 193 -4.60 3.14 9.77
C THR A 193 -5.95 3.33 10.47
N ARG A 194 -6.87 4.11 9.87
CA ARG A 194 -8.23 4.27 10.40
C ARG A 194 -8.97 2.94 10.44
N CYS A 195 -8.94 2.16 9.34
CA CYS A 195 -9.60 0.85 9.27
C CYS A 195 -9.01 -0.13 10.29
N PHE A 196 -7.69 -0.13 10.48
CA PHE A 196 -7.03 -0.98 11.45
C PHE A 196 -7.49 -0.71 12.89
N PHE A 197 -7.57 0.56 13.29
CA PHE A 197 -7.89 0.93 14.67
C PHE A 197 -9.39 1.01 14.98
N ALA A 198 -10.20 1.40 14.01
CA ALA A 198 -11.60 1.75 14.22
C ALA A 198 -12.54 1.12 13.19
N GLY A 199 -12.10 0.06 12.53
CA GLY A 199 -12.85 -0.70 11.55
C GLY A 199 -12.74 -2.21 11.77
N GLU A 200 -13.23 -2.97 10.81
CA GLU A 200 -13.22 -4.43 10.82
C GLU A 200 -12.29 -4.96 9.72
N ASP A 201 -12.35 -6.25 9.43
CA ASP A 201 -11.61 -6.82 8.29
C ASP A 201 -12.20 -6.34 6.95
N ASN A 202 -13.49 -6.01 6.93
CA ASN A 202 -14.21 -5.43 5.79
C ASN A 202 -14.70 -4.03 6.16
N ASN A 203 -14.39 -3.03 5.34
CA ASN A 203 -14.75 -1.65 5.61
C ASN A 203 -15.34 -1.02 4.35
N HIS A 204 -16.66 -1.12 4.25
CA HIS A 204 -17.44 -0.56 3.16
C HIS A 204 -17.50 0.97 3.27
N VAL A 205 -16.86 1.68 2.34
CA VAL A 205 -16.75 3.15 2.35
C VAL A 205 -16.92 3.72 0.95
N HIS A 206 -17.24 5.02 0.88
CA HIS A 206 -17.18 5.76 -0.36
C HIS A 206 -15.93 6.63 -0.37
N VAL A 207 -15.12 6.50 -1.42
CA VAL A 207 -13.98 7.38 -1.68
C VAL A 207 -14.29 8.15 -2.96
N GLY A 208 -14.68 9.41 -2.82
CA GLY A 208 -15.23 10.18 -3.92
C GLY A 208 -16.48 9.47 -4.51
N PRO A 209 -16.52 9.22 -5.82
CA PRO A 209 -17.64 8.51 -6.46
C PRO A 209 -17.58 6.98 -6.31
N TYR A 210 -16.49 6.43 -5.75
CA TYR A 210 -16.25 4.99 -5.75
C TYR A 210 -16.71 4.33 -4.45
N ALA A 211 -17.62 3.37 -4.56
CA ALA A 211 -17.93 2.43 -3.48
C ALA A 211 -16.83 1.36 -3.42
N ILE A 212 -16.16 1.25 -2.27
CA ILE A 212 -15.03 0.33 -2.08
C ILE A 212 -15.11 -0.37 -0.72
N ASN A 213 -14.70 -1.63 -0.72
CA ASN A 213 -14.42 -2.36 0.51
C ASN A 213 -12.92 -2.25 0.79
N ILE A 214 -12.54 -1.53 1.84
CA ILE A 214 -11.16 -1.60 2.33
C ILE A 214 -11.00 -2.86 3.16
N LYS A 215 -10.28 -3.84 2.59
CA LYS A 215 -9.81 -5.02 3.30
C LYS A 215 -8.69 -4.60 4.23
N CYS A 216 -8.75 -5.00 5.49
CA CYS A 216 -7.73 -4.69 6.49
C CYS A 216 -7.52 -5.90 7.40
N TYR A 217 -6.60 -6.77 7.01
CA TYR A 217 -6.28 -7.98 7.77
C TYR A 217 -5.26 -7.69 8.86
N ARG A 218 -5.54 -8.21 10.07
CA ARG A 218 -4.65 -8.08 11.23
C ARG A 218 -3.77 -9.31 11.37
N MET A 219 -2.53 -9.10 11.78
CA MET A 219 -1.60 -10.17 12.16
C MET A 219 -1.38 -10.12 13.67
N GLY A 220 -1.78 -11.17 14.37
CA GLY A 220 -1.80 -11.16 15.83
C GLY A 220 -2.74 -10.08 16.36
N VAL A 221 -2.36 -9.45 17.48
CA VAL A 221 -3.22 -8.48 18.18
C VAL A 221 -3.08 -7.06 17.63
N ASN A 222 -1.86 -6.63 17.29
CA ASN A 222 -1.54 -5.21 17.09
C ASN A 222 -0.72 -4.92 15.82
N LYS A 223 -0.81 -5.75 14.76
CA LYS A 223 -0.07 -5.53 13.51
C LYS A 223 -1.00 -5.58 12.30
N ILE A 224 -0.74 -4.74 11.30
CA ILE A 224 -1.41 -4.80 10.00
C ILE A 224 -0.73 -5.91 9.19
N GLY A 225 -1.47 -6.96 8.85
CA GLY A 225 -0.97 -8.02 7.99
C GLY A 225 -1.05 -7.64 6.50
N SER A 226 -2.15 -7.03 6.08
CA SER A 226 -2.38 -6.56 4.72
C SER A 226 -3.55 -5.57 4.72
N ALA A 227 -3.53 -4.58 3.84
CA ALA A 227 -4.61 -3.62 3.67
C ALA A 227 -4.67 -3.15 2.21
N PHE A 228 -5.85 -3.20 1.59
CA PHE A 228 -6.02 -2.86 0.18
C PHE A 228 -7.49 -2.58 -0.16
N PRO A 229 -7.77 -1.80 -1.22
CA PRO A 229 -9.14 -1.58 -1.66
C PRO A 229 -9.61 -2.77 -2.48
N VAL A 230 -10.91 -3.02 -2.46
CA VAL A 230 -11.60 -3.90 -3.41
C VAL A 230 -12.78 -3.11 -3.95
N ALA A 231 -12.86 -2.98 -5.29
CA ALA A 231 -13.98 -2.31 -5.93
C ALA A 231 -15.28 -3.05 -5.62
N GLU A 232 -16.30 -2.33 -5.15
CA GLU A 232 -17.63 -2.90 -4.96
C GLU A 232 -18.43 -2.80 -6.25
N HIS A 233 -19.21 -3.84 -6.52
CA HIS A 233 -20.05 -3.91 -7.71
C HIS A 233 -21.39 -3.23 -7.49
#